data_AF-A0A846SP02-F1
#
_entry.id   AF-A0A846SP02-F1
#
_cell.length_a   1.000
_cell.length_b   1.000
_cell.length_c   1.000
_cell.angle_alpha   90.00
_cell.angle_beta   90.00
_cell.angle_gamma   90.00
#
_symmetry.space_group_name_H-M   'P 1'
#
loop_
_entity.id
_entity.type
_entity.pdbx_description
1 polymer ?
#
loop_
_entity_poly.entity_id
_entity_poly.type
_entity_poly.pdbx_seq_one_letter_code
_entity_poly.pdbx_strand_id
1 'polypeptide(L)'
;MARVTADAAPARAPRPPRTLVQKLAPIVLGFEAIVVFLVGLTIFGLRQLPAGIEQWWGIVGGAVLAIACIAIAGMITKPWALTAGWVVQAIVALSAFFVPAILLVVLIFGGMWAYATIGGARLDARRPAEPTTETQTESE
;
A
#
# COMPACT_ATOMS: atom_id res chain seq x y z
N MET A 1 -33.24 16.46 -49.79
CA MET A 1 -33.07 15.61 -48.58
C MET A 1 -31.58 15.37 -48.36
N ALA A 2 -30.94 16.18 -47.51
CA ALA A 2 -29.52 16.05 -47.19
C ALA A 2 -29.37 15.08 -46.00
N ARG A 3 -28.58 14.00 -46.19
CA ARG A 3 -28.24 13.09 -45.10
C ARG A 3 -27.14 13.75 -44.28
N VAL A 4 -27.47 14.13 -43.06
CA VAL A 4 -26.49 14.55 -42.04
C VAL A 4 -25.74 13.29 -41.62
N THR A 5 -24.53 13.11 -42.14
CA THR A 5 -23.56 12.16 -41.59
C THR A 5 -23.09 12.71 -40.25
N ALA A 6 -23.61 12.14 -39.16
CA ALA A 6 -23.09 12.38 -37.83
C ALA A 6 -21.66 11.82 -37.77
N ASP A 7 -20.69 12.72 -37.65
CA ASP A 7 -19.29 12.41 -37.44
C ASP A 7 -19.17 11.60 -36.14
N ALA A 8 -18.84 10.32 -36.24
CA ALA A 8 -18.74 9.43 -35.10
C ALA A 8 -17.54 9.86 -34.24
N ALA A 9 -17.82 10.50 -33.10
CA ALA A 9 -16.79 10.90 -32.15
C ALA A 9 -15.90 9.69 -31.79
N PRO A 10 -14.56 9.83 -31.78
CA PRO A 10 -13.66 8.70 -31.58
C PRO A 10 -13.89 8.09 -30.20
N ALA A 11 -14.27 6.80 -30.17
CA ALA A 11 -14.46 6.03 -28.95
C ALA A 11 -13.17 6.08 -28.11
N ARG A 12 -13.26 6.61 -26.90
CA ARG A 12 -12.10 6.79 -26.01
C ARG A 12 -11.56 5.42 -25.61
N ALA A 13 -10.30 5.15 -25.95
CA ALA A 13 -9.66 3.88 -25.63
C ALA A 13 -9.80 3.53 -24.13
N PRO A 14 -10.16 2.28 -23.79
CA PRO A 14 -10.33 1.86 -22.40
C PRO A 14 -9.01 1.95 -21.64
N ARG A 15 -9.06 2.45 -20.40
CA ARG A 15 -7.88 2.57 -19.54
C ARG A 15 -7.34 1.17 -19.19
N PRO A 16 -6.02 0.97 -19.17
CA PRO A 16 -5.44 -0.33 -18.83
C PRO A 16 -5.88 -0.80 -17.43
N PRO A 17 -6.15 -2.10 -17.24
CA PRO A 17 -6.59 -2.64 -15.96
C PRO A 17 -5.52 -2.47 -14.87
N ARG A 18 -5.96 -2.20 -13.63
CA ARG A 18 -5.07 -2.01 -12.48
C ARG A 18 -4.34 -3.30 -12.13
N THR A 19 -3.03 -3.19 -11.92
CA THR A 19 -2.15 -4.29 -11.52
C THR A 19 -2.52 -4.86 -10.14
N LEU A 20 -2.15 -6.10 -9.85
CA LEU A 20 -2.39 -6.72 -8.54
C LEU A 20 -1.70 -5.93 -7.43
N VAL A 21 -0.49 -5.42 -7.71
CA VAL A 21 0.25 -4.52 -6.82
C VAL A 21 -0.59 -3.30 -6.44
N GLN A 22 -1.24 -2.65 -7.41
CA GLN A 22 -2.05 -1.45 -7.20
C GLN A 22 -3.35 -1.70 -6.42
N LYS A 23 -3.74 -2.97 -6.23
CA LYS A 23 -4.90 -3.38 -5.43
C LYS A 23 -4.49 -3.79 -4.02
N LEU A 24 -3.45 -4.60 -3.89
CA LEU A 24 -3.03 -5.18 -2.60
C LEU A 24 -2.18 -4.21 -1.78
N ALA A 25 -1.24 -3.50 -2.40
CA ALA A 25 -0.26 -2.69 -1.69
C ALA A 25 -0.89 -1.54 -0.85
N PRO A 26 -1.93 -0.80 -1.33
CA PRO A 26 -2.61 0.20 -0.52
C PRO A 26 -3.32 -0.38 0.69
N ILE A 27 -3.88 -1.59 0.56
CA ILE A 27 -4.56 -2.28 1.66
C ILE A 27 -3.56 -2.65 2.75
N VAL A 28 -2.41 -3.22 2.35
CA VAL A 28 -1.31 -3.56 3.27
C VAL A 28 -0.84 -2.31 4.01
N LEU A 29 -0.55 -1.21 3.31
CA LEU A 29 -0.12 0.05 3.95
C LEU A 29 -1.21 0.69 4.81
N GLY A 30 -2.48 0.57 4.44
CA GLY A 30 -3.59 1.08 5.23
C GLY A 30 -3.69 0.39 6.60
N PHE A 31 -3.58 -0.94 6.63
CA PHE A 31 -3.51 -1.69 7.89
C PHE A 31 -2.19 -1.42 8.64
N GLU A 32 -1.08 -1.33 7.92
CA GLU A 32 0.22 -1.01 8.51
C GLU A 32 0.19 0.36 9.20
N ALA A 33 -0.49 1.36 8.64
CA ALA A 33 -0.67 2.67 9.26
C ALA A 33 -1.27 2.58 10.68
N ILE A 34 -2.28 1.74 10.85
CA ILE A 34 -2.89 1.50 12.17
C ILE A 34 -1.88 0.83 13.09
N VAL A 35 -1.20 -0.19 12.59
CA VAL A 35 -0.23 -0.96 13.38
C VAL A 35 0.96 -0.10 13.81
N VAL A 36 1.55 0.73 12.94
CA VAL A 36 2.68 1.58 13.30
C VAL A 36 2.30 2.66 14.31
N PHE A 37 1.05 3.15 14.28
CA PHE A 37 0.54 4.01 15.33
C PHE A 37 0.46 3.27 16.68
N LEU A 38 -0.07 2.04 16.69
CA LEU A 38 -0.11 1.20 17.89
C LEU A 38 1.29 0.83 18.40
N VAL A 39 2.26 0.63 17.49
CA VAL A 39 3.67 0.45 17.84
C VAL A 39 4.21 1.68 18.58
N GLY A 40 3.95 2.88 18.06
CA GLY A 40 4.30 4.13 18.72
C GLY A 40 3.69 4.28 20.12
N LEU A 41 2.40 3.96 20.27
CA LEU A 41 1.72 3.91 21.57
C LEU A 41 2.32 2.86 22.51
N THR A 42 2.72 1.70 21.99
CA THR A 42 3.34 0.62 22.76
C THR A 42 4.70 1.04 23.30
N ILE A 43 5.53 1.66 22.46
CA ILE A 43 6.85 2.19 22.85
C ILE A 43 6.69 3.29 23.91
N PHE A 44 5.71 4.19 23.74
CA PHE A 44 5.37 5.20 24.72
C PHE A 44 4.90 4.60 26.06
N GLY A 45 3.92 3.68 26.01
CA GLY A 45 3.30 3.08 27.18
C GLY A 45 4.27 2.23 28.00
N LEU A 46 5.21 1.55 27.33
CA LEU A 46 6.28 0.79 27.98
C LEU A 46 7.50 1.64 28.33
N ARG A 47 7.49 2.95 28.00
CA ARG A 47 8.59 3.90 28.23
C ARG A 47 9.95 3.43 27.70
N GLN A 48 9.97 2.80 26.53
CA GLN A 48 11.16 2.13 25.98
C GLN A 48 12.17 3.08 25.30
N LEU A 49 11.89 4.38 25.22
CA LEU A 49 12.85 5.33 24.66
C LEU A 49 14.02 5.61 25.64
N PRO A 50 15.26 5.83 25.13
CA PRO A 50 16.44 6.10 25.94
C PRO A 50 16.33 7.33 26.84
N ALA A 51 17.14 7.36 27.91
CA ALA A 51 17.27 8.53 28.77
C ALA A 51 17.74 9.76 27.96
N GLY A 52 16.98 10.85 28.02
CA GLY A 52 17.23 12.07 27.25
C GLY A 52 16.25 12.31 26.09
N ILE A 53 15.42 11.34 25.74
CA ILE A 53 14.29 11.53 24.83
C ILE A 53 13.00 11.50 25.65
N GLU A 54 12.08 12.41 25.36
CA GLU A 54 10.77 12.43 26.03
C GLU A 54 9.84 11.35 25.46
N GLN A 55 9.07 10.65 26.31
CA GLN A 55 8.40 9.43 25.84
C GLN A 55 7.26 9.70 24.85
N TRP A 56 6.66 10.89 24.87
CA TRP A 56 5.61 11.28 23.91
C TRP A 56 6.10 11.24 22.45
N TRP A 57 7.42 11.28 22.22
CA TRP A 57 8.01 11.06 20.90
C TRP A 57 7.64 9.70 20.30
N GLY A 58 7.35 8.68 21.12
CA GLY A 58 6.81 7.41 20.62
C GLY A 58 5.47 7.59 19.90
N ILE A 59 4.58 8.40 20.46
CA ILE A 59 3.26 8.72 19.88
C ILE A 59 3.45 9.52 18.58
N VAL A 60 4.32 10.54 18.61
CA VAL A 60 4.56 11.39 17.44
C VAL A 60 5.23 10.62 16.32
N GLY A 61 6.24 9.81 16.63
CA GLY A 61 6.91 8.95 15.65
C GLY A 61 5.92 7.97 15.01
N GLY A 62 5.09 7.29 15.82
CA GLY A 62 4.04 6.39 15.33
C GLY A 62 3.00 7.11 14.46
N ALA A 63 2.53 8.29 14.86
CA ALA A 63 1.55 9.07 14.12
C ALA A 63 2.11 9.60 12.78
N VAL A 64 3.33 10.13 12.79
CA VAL A 64 4.01 10.60 11.57
C VAL A 64 4.20 9.44 10.60
N LEU A 65 4.64 8.27 11.08
CA LEU A 65 4.82 7.09 10.24
C LEU A 65 3.49 6.57 9.71
N ALA A 66 2.42 6.58 10.52
CA ALA A 66 1.08 6.19 10.09
C ALA A 66 0.56 7.09 8.95
N ILE A 67 0.72 8.41 9.08
CA ILE A 67 0.35 9.37 8.04
C ILE A 67 1.20 9.13 6.78
N ALA A 68 2.49 8.84 6.92
CA ALA A 68 3.35 8.50 5.79
C ALA A 68 2.87 7.23 5.08
N CYS A 69 2.48 6.17 5.81
CA CYS A 69 1.88 4.97 5.23
C CYS A 69 0.63 5.29 4.40
N ILE A 70 -0.29 6.11 4.93
CA ILE A 70 -1.51 6.52 4.23
C ILE A 70 -1.17 7.33 2.97
N ALA A 71 -0.22 8.26 3.07
CA ALA A 71 0.22 9.06 1.94
C ALA A 71 0.84 8.18 0.83
N ILE A 72 1.72 7.25 1.19
CA ILE A 72 2.34 6.31 0.23
C ILE A 72 1.28 5.40 -0.40
N ALA A 73 0.29 4.93 0.36
CA ALA A 73 -0.82 4.15 -0.16
C ALA A 73 -1.62 4.92 -1.22
N GLY A 74 -1.89 6.20 -0.98
CA GLY A 74 -2.54 7.09 -1.96
C GLY A 74 -1.70 7.33 -3.21
N MET A 75 -0.37 7.23 -3.09
CA MET A 75 0.60 7.45 -4.16
C MET A 75 1.10 6.16 -4.84
N ILE A 76 0.46 5.00 -4.61
CA ILE A 76 0.94 3.70 -5.11
C ILE A 76 1.09 3.61 -6.64
N THR A 77 0.47 4.53 -7.37
CA THR A 77 0.60 4.63 -8.84
C THR A 77 1.96 5.16 -9.27
N LYS A 78 2.74 5.75 -8.36
CA LYS A 78 4.07 6.27 -8.60
C LYS A 78 5.12 5.16 -8.36
N PRO A 79 6.15 5.04 -9.22
CA PRO A 79 7.16 3.98 -9.08
C PRO A 79 7.96 4.09 -7.77
N TRP A 80 8.16 5.29 -7.24
CA TRP A 80 8.89 5.53 -5.99
C TRP A 80 8.10 5.10 -4.74
N ALA A 81 6.77 4.92 -4.83
CA ALA A 81 5.96 4.49 -3.69
C ALA A 81 6.32 3.07 -3.24
N LEU A 82 6.75 2.21 -4.18
CA LEU A 82 7.21 0.85 -3.86
C LEU A 82 8.49 0.89 -3.03
N THR A 83 9.46 1.72 -3.41
CA THR A 83 10.68 1.92 -2.62
C THR A 83 10.41 2.59 -1.29
N ALA A 84 9.48 3.54 -1.22
CA ALA A 84 9.11 4.22 0.02
C ALA A 84 8.46 3.25 1.04
N GLY A 85 7.62 2.31 0.60
CA GLY A 85 7.08 1.29 1.51
C GLY A 85 8.16 0.35 2.07
N TRP A 86 9.20 0.02 1.30
CA TRP A 86 10.36 -0.71 1.84
C TRP A 86 11.12 0.10 2.90
N VAL A 87 11.23 1.41 2.72
CA VAL A 87 11.83 2.31 3.74
C VAL A 87 10.97 2.32 5.00
N VAL A 88 9.64 2.41 4.88
CA VAL A 88 8.72 2.30 6.02
C VAL A 88 8.94 0.97 6.74
N GLN A 89 8.97 -0.14 6.03
CA GLN A 89 9.21 -1.48 6.60
C GLN A 89 10.53 -1.55 7.37
N ALA A 90 11.60 -0.96 6.83
CA ALA A 90 12.89 -0.88 7.52
C ALA A 90 12.80 -0.05 8.81
N ILE A 91 12.10 1.09 8.78
CA ILE A 91 11.89 1.93 9.97
C ILE A 91 11.09 1.17 11.05
N VAL A 92 10.04 0.45 10.66
CA VAL A 92 9.27 -0.39 11.59
C VAL A 92 10.13 -1.53 12.12
N ALA A 93 10.97 -2.15 11.30
CA ALA A 93 11.92 -3.18 11.73
C ALA A 93 12.90 -2.66 12.78
N LEU A 94 13.43 -1.45 12.61
CA LEU A 94 14.31 -0.80 13.59
C LEU A 94 13.58 -0.56 14.92
N SER A 95 12.27 -0.30 14.89
CA SER A 95 11.51 -0.12 16.14
C SER A 95 11.46 -1.40 17.00
N ALA A 96 11.71 -2.57 16.42
CA ALA A 96 11.77 -3.83 17.15
C ALA A 96 12.95 -3.95 18.12
N PHE A 97 13.97 -3.09 18.01
CA PHE A 97 15.02 -2.97 19.03
C PHE A 97 14.46 -2.49 20.38
N PHE A 98 13.38 -1.69 20.37
CA PHE A 98 12.71 -1.25 21.59
C PHE A 98 11.74 -2.29 22.14
N VAL A 99 10.99 -2.95 21.25
CA VAL A 99 10.00 -3.96 21.62
C VAL A 99 10.12 -5.15 20.66
N PRO A 100 10.75 -6.26 21.09
CA PRO A 100 11.01 -7.42 20.22
C PRO A 100 9.75 -8.04 19.59
N ALA A 101 8.58 -7.91 20.23
CA ALA A 101 7.31 -8.40 19.68
C ALA A 101 6.94 -7.75 18.33
N ILE A 102 7.50 -6.57 18.01
CA ILE A 102 7.30 -5.88 16.71
C ILE A 102 7.90 -6.70 15.56
N LEU A 103 8.85 -7.61 15.80
CA LEU A 103 9.38 -8.50 14.76
C LEU A 103 8.28 -9.32 14.08
N LEU A 104 7.25 -9.73 14.83
CA LEU A 104 6.12 -10.45 14.26
C LEU A 104 5.35 -9.58 13.26
N VAL A 105 5.12 -8.31 13.61
CA VAL A 105 4.47 -7.33 12.73
C VAL A 105 5.27 -7.14 11.46
N VAL A 106 6.57 -6.89 11.59
CA VAL A 106 7.50 -6.67 10.47
C VAL A 106 7.53 -7.89 9.56
N LEU A 107 7.55 -9.09 10.13
CA LEU A 107 7.56 -10.33 9.36
C LEU A 107 6.26 -10.50 8.57
N ILE A 108 5.10 -10.27 9.20
CA ILE A 108 3.79 -10.43 8.58
C ILE A 108 3.56 -9.35 7.52
N PHE A 109 3.67 -8.07 7.89
CA PHE A 109 3.41 -6.96 6.98
C PHE A 109 4.49 -6.80 5.92
N GLY A 110 5.77 -6.93 6.30
CA GLY A 110 6.88 -6.93 5.35
C GLY A 110 6.81 -8.10 4.39
N GLY A 111 6.39 -9.28 4.86
CA GLY A 111 6.12 -10.45 4.01
C GLY A 111 4.99 -10.19 3.01
N MET A 112 3.86 -9.64 3.48
CA MET A 112 2.75 -9.25 2.60
C MET A 112 3.15 -8.17 1.59
N TRP A 113 3.92 -7.17 2.01
CA TRP A 113 4.45 -6.12 1.13
C TRP A 113 5.40 -6.67 0.07
N ALA A 114 6.33 -7.54 0.48
CA ALA A 114 7.25 -8.23 -0.42
C ALA A 114 6.49 -9.10 -1.44
N TYR A 115 5.47 -9.83 -0.98
CA TYR A 115 4.61 -10.61 -1.86
C TYR A 115 3.84 -9.72 -2.85
N ALA A 116 3.24 -8.63 -2.40
CA ALA A 116 2.53 -7.69 -3.25
C ALA A 116 3.45 -7.07 -4.30
N THR A 117 4.67 -6.67 -3.93
CA THR A 117 5.60 -5.95 -4.83
C THR A 117 6.38 -6.89 -5.75
N ILE A 118 6.91 -8.00 -5.25
CA ILE A 118 7.76 -8.94 -6.01
C ILE A 118 6.90 -10.01 -6.70
N GLY A 119 5.92 -10.57 -5.99
CA GLY A 119 5.02 -11.61 -6.50
C GLY A 119 3.98 -11.04 -7.46
N GLY A 120 3.38 -9.90 -7.11
CA GLY A 120 2.41 -9.20 -7.96
C GLY A 120 2.97 -8.84 -9.33
N ALA A 121 4.19 -8.30 -9.40
CA ALA A 121 4.86 -7.98 -10.66
C ALA A 121 5.08 -9.21 -11.56
N ARG A 122 5.38 -10.38 -10.98
CA ARG A 122 5.58 -11.64 -11.72
C ARG A 122 4.27 -12.23 -12.23
N LEU A 123 3.18 -12.10 -11.47
CA LEU A 123 1.84 -12.55 -11.84
C LEU A 123 1.23 -11.63 -12.91
N ASP A 124 1.39 -10.32 -12.75
CA ASP A 124 0.92 -9.33 -13.73
C ASP A 124 1.67 -9.46 -15.07
N ALA A 125 2.97 -9.77 -15.05
CA ALA A 125 3.76 -10.00 -16.28
C ALA A 125 3.36 -11.27 -17.05
N ARG A 126 2.72 -12.23 -16.39
CA ARG A 126 2.27 -13.51 -16.97
C ARG A 126 0.81 -13.47 -17.39
N ARG A 127 0.07 -12.41 -17.06
CA ARG A 127 -1.34 -12.30 -17.39
C ARG A 127 -1.48 -11.96 -18.88
N PRO A 128 -1.96 -12.88 -19.73
CA PRO A 128 -2.41 -12.47 -21.06
C PRO A 128 -3.46 -11.37 -20.89
N ALA A 129 -3.48 -10.41 -21.82
CA ALA A 129 -4.50 -9.38 -21.88
C ALA A 129 -5.85 -10.05 -22.20
N GLU A 130 -6.45 -10.73 -21.22
CA GLU A 130 -7.81 -11.19 -21.33
C GLU A 130 -8.68 -9.94 -21.46
N PRO A 131 -9.41 -9.80 -22.59
CA PRO A 131 -10.51 -8.85 -22.64
C PRO A 131 -11.41 -9.24 -21.48
N THR A 132 -11.74 -8.29 -20.61
CA THR A 132 -12.81 -8.46 -19.64
C THR A 132 -14.00 -9.03 -20.39
N THR A 133 -14.24 -10.33 -20.26
CA THR A 133 -15.49 -10.93 -20.70
C THR A 133 -16.55 -10.14 -19.99
N GLU A 134 -17.29 -9.34 -20.76
CA GLU A 134 -18.56 -8.78 -20.35
C GLU A 134 -19.27 -9.91 -19.63
N THR A 135 -19.43 -9.79 -18.30
CA THR A 135 -20.45 -10.57 -17.62
C THR A 135 -21.76 -10.02 -18.13
N GLN A 136 -22.10 -10.56 -19.29
CA GLN A 136 -23.40 -10.74 -19.89
C GLN A 136 -24.46 -10.49 -18.81
N THR A 137 -25.03 -9.31 -18.88
CA THR A 137 -26.39 -9.09 -18.40
C THR A 137 -27.29 -9.83 -19.39
N GLU A 138 -27.21 -11.15 -19.42
CA GLU A 138 -28.26 -11.97 -20.03
C GLU A 138 -29.15 -12.45 -18.90
N SER A 139 -30.32 -11.81 -18.86
CA SER A 139 -31.60 -12.52 -18.85
C SER A 139 -31.80 -13.54 -17.72
N GLU A 140 -32.41 -13.09 -16.63
CA GLU A 140 -33.68 -13.65 -16.12
C GLU A 140 -34.36 -12.69 -15.13
#